data_AF-A0A954MV98-F1
#
_entry.id   AF-A0A954MV98-F1
#
_cell.length_a   1.000
_cell.length_b   1.000
_cell.length_c   1.000
_cell.angle_alpha   90.00
_cell.angle_beta   90.00
_cell.angle_gamma   90.00
#
_symmetry.space_group_name_H-M   'P 1'
#
loop_
_entity.id
_entity.type
_entity.pdbx_description
1 polymer ?
#
loop_
_entity_poly.entity_id
_entity_poly.type
_entity_poly.pdbx_seq_one_letter_code
_entity_poly.pdbx_strand_id
1 'polypeptide(L)'
;MASSLSRRSWNLVAWAFLIFLGSSSSAWAAEEAASADIGRFDFLTLICWLGCAACSGIALYYALYFYKWMESQSEGNPDMVRIAGYVREGARAYLNQQYKIVGIFFAAAAVFLAIISFVFEAQSKLVPLAFLTGGFFSGLAGWFGMRTATLASSRTAEGARNSLNQGLQVAFRSGAVMGLTVVGLGLADICLWFFVLHVILGFNLVDLTVTMLCFGMGASAQALFARVGGGIFTKAADVGADLVGKTEANIPED
;
A
#
# COMPACT_ATOMS: atom_id res chain seq x y z
N MET A 1 -41.62 29.85 8.55
CA MET A 1 -40.54 29.91 7.54
C MET A 1 -40.22 28.49 7.04
N ALA A 2 -41.20 27.79 6.47
CA ALA A 2 -41.06 26.39 6.06
C ALA A 2 -42.08 26.07 4.95
N SER A 3 -41.81 26.49 3.71
CA SER A 3 -42.60 26.05 2.55
C SER A 3 -41.92 26.20 1.18
N SER A 4 -40.63 26.55 1.09
CA SER A 4 -39.96 26.77 -0.22
C SER A 4 -38.92 25.71 -0.63
N LEU A 5 -38.68 24.66 0.18
CA LEU A 5 -37.58 23.70 -0.04
C LEU A 5 -37.97 22.38 -0.73
N SER A 6 -39.23 22.14 -1.11
CA SER A 6 -39.67 20.82 -1.60
C SER A 6 -39.60 20.60 -3.11
N ARG A 7 -39.68 21.63 -3.97
CA ARG A 7 -39.69 21.40 -5.43
C ARG A 7 -38.31 21.26 -6.07
N ARG A 8 -37.29 21.92 -5.52
CA ARG A 8 -35.93 21.92 -6.08
C ARG A 8 -35.19 20.60 -5.82
N SER A 9 -35.44 19.96 -4.69
CA SER A 9 -34.85 18.68 -4.29
C SER A 9 -35.40 17.51 -5.11
N TRP A 10 -36.70 17.46 -5.38
CA TRP A 10 -37.31 16.40 -6.20
C TRP A 10 -36.88 16.46 -7.67
N ASN A 11 -36.69 17.67 -8.23
CA ASN A 11 -36.16 17.80 -9.59
C ASN A 11 -34.71 17.31 -9.68
N LEU A 12 -33.86 17.59 -8.68
CA LEU A 12 -32.47 17.09 -8.64
C LEU A 12 -32.40 15.56 -8.58
N VAL A 13 -33.29 14.92 -7.81
CA VAL A 13 -33.37 13.45 -7.74
C VAL A 13 -33.86 12.86 -9.06
N ALA A 14 -34.85 13.48 -9.72
CA ALA A 14 -35.33 13.05 -11.03
C ALA A 14 -34.26 13.19 -12.13
N TRP A 15 -33.48 14.27 -12.12
CA TRP A 15 -32.35 14.47 -13.02
C TRP A 15 -31.23 13.45 -12.76
N ALA A 16 -30.91 13.14 -11.50
CA ALA A 16 -29.94 12.10 -11.16
C ALA A 16 -30.38 10.70 -11.64
N PHE A 17 -31.68 10.39 -11.53
CA PHE A 17 -32.25 9.13 -12.01
C PHE A 17 -32.25 9.01 -13.54
N LEU A 18 -32.53 10.11 -14.26
CA LEU A 18 -32.50 10.14 -15.73
C LEU A 18 -31.08 10.07 -16.29
N ILE A 19 -30.09 10.66 -15.59
CA ILE A 19 -28.66 10.51 -15.94
C ILE A 19 -28.21 9.06 -15.73
N PHE A 20 -28.69 8.40 -14.66
CA PHE A 20 -28.38 7.00 -14.39
C PHE A 20 -28.97 6.05 -15.45
N LEU A 21 -30.21 6.27 -15.89
CA LEU A 21 -30.86 5.50 -16.95
C LEU A 21 -30.30 5.78 -18.36
N GLY A 22 -29.76 6.98 -18.61
CA GLY A 22 -29.06 7.31 -19.84
C GLY A 22 -27.67 6.66 -19.99
N SER A 23 -27.08 6.20 -18.88
CA SER A 23 -25.74 5.58 -18.86
C SER A 23 -25.73 4.07 -19.17
N SER A 24 -26.89 3.40 -19.07
CA SER A 24 -27.00 1.96 -19.35
C SER A 24 -27.03 1.62 -20.83
N SER A 25 -27.51 2.51 -21.71
CA SER A 25 -27.51 2.30 -23.17
C SER A 25 -26.13 2.51 -23.79
N SER A 26 -25.30 3.39 -23.21
CA SER A 26 -23.90 3.58 -23.61
C SER A 26 -22.99 2.42 -23.18
N ALA A 27 -23.37 1.65 -22.15
CA ALA A 27 -22.59 0.52 -21.68
C ALA A 27 -22.59 -0.65 -22.67
N TRP A 28 -23.72 -0.91 -23.32
CA TRP A 28 -23.87 -2.01 -24.27
C TRP A 28 -23.21 -1.70 -25.62
N ALA A 29 -23.26 -0.45 -26.08
CA ALA A 29 -22.57 -0.01 -27.29
C ALA A 29 -21.04 0.05 -27.12
N ALA A 30 -20.55 0.28 -25.89
CA ALA A 30 -19.12 0.25 -25.58
C ALA A 30 -18.55 -1.18 -25.56
N GLU A 31 -19.37 -2.16 -25.20
CA GLU A 31 -18.97 -3.58 -25.15
C GLU A 31 -18.75 -4.17 -26.55
N GLU A 32 -19.55 -3.75 -27.53
CA GLU A 32 -19.42 -4.17 -28.93
C GLU A 32 -18.21 -3.51 -29.63
N ALA A 33 -17.92 -2.24 -29.30
CA ALA A 33 -16.75 -1.52 -29.80
C ALA A 33 -15.42 -1.96 -29.15
N ALA A 34 -15.45 -2.40 -27.89
CA ALA A 34 -14.26 -2.88 -27.16
C ALA A 34 -13.67 -4.16 -27.77
N SER A 35 -14.48 -4.94 -28.49
CA SER A 35 -14.04 -6.18 -29.16
C SER A 35 -13.17 -5.93 -30.41
N ALA A 36 -13.19 -4.71 -30.97
CA ALA A 36 -12.52 -4.39 -32.23
C ALA A 36 -11.15 -3.70 -32.09
N ASP A 37 -10.77 -3.21 -30.90
CA ASP A 37 -9.59 -2.35 -30.71
C ASP A 37 -8.57 -2.91 -29.71
N ILE A 38 -8.54 -4.24 -29.53
CA ILE A 38 -7.73 -4.97 -28.54
C ILE A 38 -6.20 -4.80 -28.76
N GLY A 39 -5.77 -4.20 -29.87
CA GLY A 39 -4.36 -4.12 -30.26
C GLY A 39 -3.77 -2.71 -30.40
N ARG A 40 -4.55 -1.63 -30.33
CA ARG A 40 -4.03 -0.28 -30.55
C ARG A 40 -4.13 0.56 -29.29
N PHE A 41 -2.99 0.79 -28.66
CA PHE A 41 -2.89 1.87 -27.68
C PHE A 41 -3.31 3.17 -28.37
N ASP A 42 -4.36 3.79 -27.87
CA ASP A 42 -4.55 5.22 -28.13
C ASP A 42 -3.30 5.95 -27.62
N PHE A 43 -2.86 6.96 -28.37
CA PHE A 43 -1.65 7.72 -28.08
C PHE A 43 -1.67 8.28 -26.66
N LEU A 44 -2.86 8.69 -26.20
CA LEU A 44 -3.09 9.15 -24.83
C LEU A 44 -2.83 8.05 -23.79
N THR A 45 -3.37 6.84 -23.99
CA THR A 45 -3.20 5.70 -23.08
C THR A 45 -1.72 5.33 -22.94
N LEU A 46 -0.97 5.34 -24.05
CA LEU A 46 0.47 5.05 -24.03
C LEU A 46 1.25 6.11 -23.23
N ILE A 47 0.95 7.40 -23.44
CA ILE A 47 1.59 8.49 -22.70
C ILE A 47 1.28 8.39 -21.22
N CYS A 48 0.02 8.18 -20.85
CA CYS A 48 -0.38 8.03 -19.45
C CYS A 48 0.34 6.85 -18.78
N TRP A 49 0.39 5.70 -19.45
CA TRP A 49 1.06 4.51 -18.92
C TRP A 49 2.57 4.71 -18.75
N LEU A 50 3.26 5.25 -19.78
CA LEU A 50 4.69 5.58 -19.68
C LEU A 50 4.96 6.63 -18.60
N GLY A 51 4.08 7.62 -18.46
CA GLY A 51 4.12 8.62 -17.39
C GLY A 51 4.01 7.98 -16.01
N CYS A 52 3.05 7.07 -15.79
CA CYS A 52 2.90 6.33 -14.54
C CYS A 52 4.13 5.49 -14.22
N ALA A 53 4.67 4.77 -15.20
CA ALA A 53 5.88 3.97 -15.04
C ALA A 53 7.10 4.84 -14.70
N ALA A 54 7.26 5.99 -15.36
CA ALA A 54 8.33 6.94 -15.06
C ALA A 54 8.19 7.52 -13.65
N CYS A 55 6.99 7.94 -13.23
CA CYS A 55 6.73 8.44 -11.88
C CYS A 55 7.02 7.38 -10.81
N SER A 56 6.67 6.11 -11.06
CA SER A 56 7.01 4.99 -10.18
C SER A 56 8.52 4.85 -10.02
N GLY A 57 9.28 4.86 -11.12
CA GLY A 57 10.74 4.80 -11.11
C GLY A 57 11.37 5.97 -10.36
N ILE A 58 10.87 7.20 -10.58
CA ILE A 58 11.33 8.40 -9.86
C ILE A 58 11.04 8.28 -8.36
N ALA A 59 9.86 7.80 -7.96
CA ALA A 59 9.52 7.61 -6.56
C ALA A 59 10.47 6.61 -5.86
N LEU A 60 10.73 5.46 -6.49
CA LEU A 60 11.65 4.46 -5.96
C LEU A 60 13.09 4.98 -5.92
N TYR A 61 13.52 5.75 -6.91
CA TYR A 61 14.82 6.40 -6.92
C TYR A 61 14.97 7.35 -5.71
N TYR A 62 14.00 8.23 -5.48
CA TYR A 62 14.04 9.14 -4.33
C TYR A 62 13.91 8.42 -2.99
N ALA A 63 13.15 7.33 -2.91
CA ALA A 63 13.12 6.47 -1.72
C ALA A 63 14.52 5.93 -1.39
N LEU A 64 15.23 5.39 -2.39
CA LEU A 64 16.61 4.90 -2.22
C LEU A 64 17.59 6.03 -1.89
N TYR A 65 17.44 7.19 -2.53
CA TYR A 65 18.28 8.36 -2.27
C TYR A 65 18.12 8.83 -0.81
N PHE A 66 16.89 8.98 -0.32
CA PHE A 66 16.63 9.37 1.06
C PHE A 66 17.04 8.29 2.06
N TYR A 67 16.88 7.00 1.72
CA TYR A 67 17.38 5.90 2.54
C TYR A 67 18.90 5.99 2.71
N LYS A 68 19.65 6.12 1.62
CA LYS A 68 21.13 6.22 1.66
C LYS A 68 21.60 7.46 2.39
N TRP A 69 20.91 8.59 2.20
CA TRP A 69 21.22 9.82 2.92
C TRP A 69 20.95 9.70 4.42
N MET A 70 19.87 9.02 4.81
CA MET A 70 19.58 8.75 6.21
C MET A 70 20.63 7.80 6.81
N GLU A 71 20.96 6.72 6.10
CA GLU A 71 21.94 5.72 6.55
C GLU A 71 23.33 6.31 6.80
N SER A 72 23.72 7.33 6.02
CA SER A 72 24.99 8.05 6.20
C SER A 72 25.03 9.00 7.39
N GLN A 73 23.89 9.28 8.05
CA GLN A 73 23.88 10.05 9.29
C GLN A 73 24.45 9.22 10.45
N SER A 74 25.08 9.91 11.41
CA SER A 74 25.64 9.28 12.61
C SER A 74 24.56 8.56 13.42
N GLU A 75 24.84 7.33 13.85
CA GLU A 75 23.97 6.59 14.79
C GLU A 75 24.06 7.10 16.23
N GLY A 76 24.94 8.06 16.49
CA GLY A 76 25.16 8.65 17.81
C GLY A 76 26.20 7.91 18.64
N ASN A 77 26.00 7.93 19.95
CA ASN A 77 26.94 7.34 20.90
C ASN A 77 26.74 5.81 21.05
N PRO A 78 27.66 5.08 21.72
CA PRO A 78 27.56 3.63 21.88
C PRO A 78 26.26 3.15 22.53
N ASP A 79 25.69 3.93 23.46
CA ASP A 79 24.43 3.59 24.11
C ASP A 79 23.23 3.70 23.17
N MET A 80 23.18 4.74 22.33
CA MET A 80 22.15 4.90 21.29
C MET A 80 22.18 3.73 20.31
N VAL A 81 23.37 3.32 19.87
CA VAL A 81 23.54 2.17 18.97
C VAL A 81 23.08 0.88 19.66
N ARG A 82 23.43 0.69 20.94
CA ARG A 82 23.05 -0.49 21.73
C ARG A 82 21.53 -0.60 21.87
N ILE A 83 20.86 0.48 22.29
CA ILE A 83 19.40 0.50 22.48
C ILE A 83 18.69 0.29 21.13
N ALA A 84 19.10 1.01 20.09
CA ALA A 84 18.52 0.84 18.75
C ALA A 84 18.76 -0.58 18.21
N GLY A 85 19.87 -1.23 18.58
CA GLY A 85 20.14 -2.63 18.29
C GLY A 85 19.04 -3.55 18.81
N TYR A 86 18.66 -3.42 20.09
CA TYR A 86 17.59 -4.22 20.69
C TYR A 86 16.23 -3.96 20.02
N VAL A 87 15.93 -2.70 19.70
CA VAL A 87 14.70 -2.35 18.97
C VAL A 87 14.67 -3.00 17.58
N ARG A 88 15.79 -2.95 16.83
CA ARG A 88 15.91 -3.59 15.50
C ARG A 88 15.75 -5.11 15.58
N GLU A 89 16.33 -5.74 16.60
CA GLU A 89 16.21 -7.16 16.82
C GLU A 89 14.76 -7.57 17.13
N GLY A 90 14.11 -6.88 18.08
CA GLY A 90 12.71 -7.12 18.43
C GLY A 90 11.76 -6.91 17.25
N ALA A 91 11.93 -5.80 16.51
CA ALA A 91 11.14 -5.52 15.32
C ALA A 91 11.31 -6.61 14.24
N ARG A 92 12.53 -7.09 14.02
CA ARG A 92 12.81 -8.17 13.07
C ARG A 92 12.18 -9.49 13.51
N ALA A 93 12.28 -9.83 14.79
CA ALA A 93 11.66 -11.03 15.35
C ALA A 93 10.14 -11.01 15.17
N TYR A 94 9.52 -9.87 15.48
CA TYR A 94 8.08 -9.65 15.28
C TYR A 94 7.68 -9.80 13.81
N LEU A 95 8.37 -9.11 12.88
CA LEU A 95 8.05 -9.19 11.45
C LEU A 95 8.17 -10.61 10.90
N ASN A 96 9.23 -11.34 11.28
CA ASN A 96 9.42 -12.71 10.83
C ASN A 96 8.25 -13.61 11.25
N GLN A 97 7.78 -13.45 12.49
CA GLN A 97 6.63 -14.20 12.99
C GLN A 97 5.33 -13.76 12.28
N GLN A 98 5.11 -12.46 12.11
CA GLN A 98 3.94 -11.94 11.42
C GLN A 98 3.90 -12.45 9.97
N TYR A 99 5.00 -12.37 9.24
CA TYR A 99 5.06 -12.77 7.82
C TYR A 99 4.89 -14.27 7.65
N LYS A 100 5.36 -15.07 8.61
CA LYS A 100 5.12 -16.52 8.64
C LYS A 100 3.62 -16.84 8.72
N ILE A 101 2.91 -16.22 9.67
CA ILE A 101 1.47 -16.47 9.86
C ILE A 101 0.66 -15.92 8.68
N VAL A 102 0.99 -14.71 8.22
CA VAL A 102 0.30 -14.13 7.06
C VAL A 102 0.58 -14.93 5.78
N GLY A 103 1.80 -15.46 5.61
CA GLY A 103 2.12 -16.35 4.50
C GLY A 103 1.24 -17.60 4.44
N ILE A 104 0.92 -18.19 5.60
CA ILE A 104 -0.02 -19.33 5.69
C ILE A 104 -1.43 -18.90 5.26
N PHE A 105 -1.90 -17.75 5.73
CA PHE A 105 -3.19 -17.20 5.30
C PHE A 105 -3.23 -16.96 3.78
N PHE A 106 -2.19 -16.35 3.22
CA PHE A 106 -2.10 -16.09 1.77
C PHE A 106 -2.08 -17.37 0.96
N ALA A 107 -1.38 -18.42 1.43
CA ALA A 107 -1.40 -19.72 0.77
C ALA A 107 -2.82 -20.33 0.76
N ALA A 108 -3.51 -20.32 1.91
CA ALA A 108 -4.88 -20.82 2.00
C ALA A 108 -5.85 -20.02 1.11
N ALA A 109 -5.76 -18.69 1.14
CA ALA A 109 -6.57 -17.80 0.30
C ALA A 109 -6.28 -18.01 -1.20
N ALA A 110 -5.01 -18.19 -1.58
CA ALA A 110 -4.64 -18.46 -2.96
C ALA A 110 -5.17 -19.81 -3.45
N VAL A 111 -5.15 -20.86 -2.63
CA VAL A 111 -5.78 -22.15 -2.96
C VAL A 111 -7.29 -21.99 -3.14
N PHE A 112 -7.95 -21.26 -2.25
CA PHE A 112 -9.38 -21.00 -2.35
C PHE A 112 -9.72 -20.24 -3.66
N LEU A 113 -8.97 -19.18 -3.98
CA LEU A 113 -9.12 -18.43 -5.23
C LEU A 113 -8.80 -19.30 -6.46
N ALA A 114 -7.83 -20.21 -6.36
CA ALA A 114 -7.50 -21.14 -7.43
C ALA A 114 -8.65 -22.13 -7.68
N ILE A 115 -9.32 -22.62 -6.65
CA ILE A 115 -10.51 -23.48 -6.83
C ILE A 115 -11.62 -22.69 -7.54
N ILE A 116 -11.91 -21.46 -7.10
CA ILE A 116 -12.90 -20.58 -7.75
C ILE A 116 -12.56 -20.34 -9.21
N SER A 117 -11.29 -20.11 -9.51
CA SER A 117 -10.85 -19.73 -10.85
C SER A 117 -10.69 -20.92 -11.81
N PHE A 118 -10.15 -22.05 -11.35
CA PHE A 118 -9.86 -23.21 -12.21
C PHE A 118 -10.95 -24.28 -12.20
N VAL A 119 -11.70 -24.44 -11.10
CA VAL A 119 -12.73 -25.49 -10.99
C VAL A 119 -14.12 -24.94 -11.33
N PHE A 120 -14.47 -23.78 -10.76
CA PHE A 120 -15.77 -23.17 -11.02
C PHE A 120 -15.79 -22.26 -12.25
N GLU A 121 -14.62 -21.95 -12.82
CA GLU A 121 -14.44 -21.04 -13.97
C GLU A 121 -15.16 -19.69 -13.81
N ALA A 122 -15.44 -19.30 -12.57
CA ALA A 122 -16.19 -18.08 -12.25
C ALA A 122 -15.31 -16.82 -12.36
N GLN A 123 -14.01 -16.99 -12.54
CA GLN A 123 -13.04 -15.90 -12.52
C GLN A 123 -11.78 -16.22 -13.35
N SER A 124 -11.13 -15.19 -13.89
CA SER A 124 -9.87 -15.30 -14.64
C SER A 124 -8.80 -16.12 -13.91
N LYS A 125 -8.15 -17.03 -14.66
CA LYS A 125 -7.07 -17.95 -14.21
C LYS A 125 -5.88 -17.25 -13.55
N LEU A 126 -5.74 -15.94 -13.77
CA LEU A 126 -4.66 -15.11 -13.23
C LEU A 126 -4.99 -14.48 -11.87
N VAL A 127 -6.24 -14.57 -11.40
CA VAL A 127 -6.65 -13.98 -10.12
C VAL A 127 -5.86 -14.49 -8.92
N PRO A 128 -5.59 -15.80 -8.76
CA PRO A 128 -4.77 -16.27 -7.66
C PRO A 128 -3.36 -15.68 -7.69
N LEU A 129 -2.79 -15.51 -8.88
CA LEU A 129 -1.48 -14.91 -9.06
C LEU A 129 -1.50 -13.41 -8.75
N ALA A 130 -2.48 -12.67 -9.26
CA ALA A 130 -2.66 -11.24 -9.00
C ALA A 130 -2.83 -10.93 -7.51
N PHE A 131 -3.60 -11.77 -6.80
CA PHE A 131 -3.74 -11.68 -5.35
C PHE A 131 -2.39 -11.84 -4.62
N LEU A 132 -1.60 -12.85 -5.00
CA LEU A 132 -0.29 -13.12 -4.38
C LEU A 132 0.71 -12.00 -4.65
N THR A 133 0.78 -11.48 -5.88
CA THR A 133 1.70 -10.38 -6.21
C THR A 133 1.33 -9.11 -5.43
N GLY A 134 0.04 -8.80 -5.29
CA GLY A 134 -0.39 -7.64 -4.51
C GLY A 134 -0.03 -7.74 -3.04
N GLY A 135 -0.23 -8.92 -2.45
CA GLY A 135 0.24 -9.19 -1.08
C GLY A 135 1.76 -9.09 -0.94
N PHE A 136 2.50 -9.58 -1.93
CA PHE A 136 3.95 -9.52 -1.95
C PHE A 136 4.47 -8.08 -1.99
N PHE A 137 4.02 -7.24 -2.92
CA PHE A 137 4.47 -5.84 -3.00
C PHE A 137 4.04 -5.03 -1.77
N SER A 138 2.85 -5.29 -1.22
CA SER A 138 2.42 -4.68 0.04
C SER A 138 3.32 -5.07 1.21
N GLY A 139 3.68 -6.35 1.32
CA GLY A 139 4.60 -6.86 2.35
C GLY A 139 6.02 -6.33 2.17
N LEU A 140 6.47 -6.20 0.93
CA LEU A 140 7.78 -5.64 0.61
C LEU A 140 7.87 -4.16 1.01
N ALA A 141 6.83 -3.37 0.70
CA ALA A 141 6.74 -1.97 1.12
C ALA A 141 6.77 -1.83 2.66
N GLY A 142 6.01 -2.68 3.37
CA GLY A 142 6.02 -2.73 4.84
C GLY A 142 7.40 -3.06 5.42
N TRP A 143 8.11 -4.01 4.80
CA TRP A 143 9.45 -4.40 5.23
C TRP A 143 10.47 -3.27 5.06
N PHE A 144 10.48 -2.60 3.90
CA PHE A 144 11.34 -1.43 3.67
C PHE A 144 11.01 -0.28 4.63
N GLY A 145 9.72 -0.02 4.88
CA GLY A 145 9.27 0.99 5.84
C GLY A 145 9.79 0.72 7.25
N MET A 146 9.60 -0.50 7.76
CA MET A 146 10.05 -0.84 9.12
C MET A 146 11.57 -0.84 9.25
N ARG A 147 12.30 -1.35 8.25
CA ARG A 147 13.76 -1.29 8.24
C ARG A 147 14.26 0.15 8.28
N THR A 148 13.65 1.04 7.51
CA THR A 148 14.03 2.45 7.49
C THR A 148 13.73 3.12 8.84
N ALA A 149 12.55 2.89 9.42
CA ALA A 149 12.16 3.49 10.71
C ALA A 149 13.08 3.05 11.86
N THR A 150 13.40 1.75 11.93
CA THR A 150 14.27 1.20 12.99
C THR A 150 15.72 1.66 12.87
N LEU A 151 16.22 1.94 11.66
CA LEU A 151 17.54 2.55 11.43
C LEU A 151 17.55 4.06 11.70
N ALA A 152 16.46 4.75 11.42
CA ALA A 152 16.37 6.20 11.55
C ALA A 152 16.24 6.67 13.01
N SER A 153 15.62 5.87 13.90
CA SER A 153 15.34 6.25 15.29
C SER A 153 16.55 6.83 16.06
N SER A 154 17.67 6.10 16.14
CA SER A 154 18.89 6.59 16.81
C SER A 154 19.52 7.79 16.10
N ARG A 155 19.48 7.82 14.77
CA ARG A 155 20.00 8.92 13.96
C ARG A 155 19.20 10.21 14.15
N THR A 156 17.88 10.10 14.33
CA THR A 156 17.02 11.23 14.67
C THR A 156 17.34 11.75 16.06
N ALA A 157 17.57 10.88 17.04
CA ALA A 157 17.98 11.28 18.39
C ALA A 157 19.33 12.00 18.39
N GLU A 158 20.32 11.49 17.65
CA GLU A 158 21.62 12.16 17.49
C GLU A 158 21.48 13.49 16.73
N GLY A 159 20.65 13.54 15.69
CA GLY A 159 20.34 14.78 14.98
C GLY A 159 19.75 15.84 15.92
N ALA A 160 18.87 15.44 16.84
CA ALA A 160 18.25 16.33 17.82
C ALA A 160 19.25 16.88 18.85
N ARG A 161 20.35 16.17 19.14
CA ARG A 161 21.44 16.69 19.99
C ARG A 161 22.17 17.88 19.36
N ASN A 162 22.23 17.92 18.02
CA ASN A 162 22.86 19.00 17.27
C ASN A 162 21.87 20.15 17.01
N SER A 163 20.68 19.85 16.51
CA SER A 163 19.60 20.82 16.37
C SER A 163 18.24 20.16 16.10
N LEU A 164 17.16 20.85 16.46
CA LEU A 164 15.80 20.42 16.12
C LEU A 164 15.61 20.22 14.61
N ASN A 165 16.14 21.14 13.79
CA ASN A 165 16.03 21.06 12.33
C ASN A 165 16.72 19.80 11.78
N GLN A 166 17.90 19.46 12.31
CA GLN A 166 18.61 18.26 11.87
C GLN A 166 17.86 16.98 12.25
N GLY A 167 17.38 16.87 13.49
CA GLY A 167 16.53 15.75 13.92
C GLY A 167 15.27 15.62 13.04
N LEU A 168 14.59 16.74 12.78
CA LEU A 168 13.40 16.77 11.92
C LEU A 168 13.70 16.34 10.48
N GLN A 169 14.83 16.77 9.89
CA GLN A 169 15.20 16.36 8.53
C GLN A 169 15.43 14.85 8.42
N VAL A 170 16.07 14.23 9.42
CA VAL A 170 16.27 12.78 9.46
C VAL A 170 14.94 12.05 9.62
N ALA A 171 14.08 12.50 10.53
CA ALA A 171 12.76 11.92 10.73
C ALA A 171 11.87 12.06 9.48
N PHE A 172 11.84 13.23 8.85
CA PHE A 172 11.00 13.49 7.69
C PHE A 172 11.48 12.73 6.46
N ARG A 173 12.80 12.72 6.19
CA ARG A 173 13.35 11.99 5.04
C ARG A 173 13.21 10.48 5.21
N SER A 174 13.39 9.94 6.41
CA SER A 174 13.11 8.52 6.68
C SER A 174 11.63 8.16 6.50
N GLY A 175 10.71 9.02 6.95
CA GLY A 175 9.28 8.87 6.68
C GLY A 175 8.93 8.94 5.19
N ALA A 176 9.60 9.81 4.44
CA ALA A 176 9.43 9.92 2.99
C ALA A 176 9.83 8.63 2.26
N VAL A 177 10.86 7.90 2.72
CA VAL A 177 11.22 6.59 2.15
C VAL A 177 10.05 5.62 2.20
N MET A 178 9.35 5.54 3.34
CA MET A 178 8.18 4.66 3.49
C MET A 178 7.08 5.04 2.49
N GLY A 179 6.71 6.33 2.43
CA GLY A 179 5.67 6.81 1.53
C GLY A 179 6.00 6.60 0.04
N LEU A 180 7.22 6.97 -0.37
CA LEU A 180 7.68 6.83 -1.74
C LEU A 180 7.83 5.36 -2.17
N THR A 181 8.22 4.47 -1.25
CA THR A 181 8.29 3.03 -1.53
C THR A 181 6.90 2.45 -1.75
N VAL A 182 5.91 2.81 -0.93
CA VAL A 182 4.52 2.36 -1.10
C VAL A 182 3.95 2.82 -2.44
N VAL A 183 4.09 4.10 -2.75
CA VAL A 183 3.59 4.67 -4.01
C VAL A 183 4.33 4.10 -5.22
N GLY A 184 5.66 4.00 -5.14
CA GLY A 184 6.50 3.48 -6.21
C GLY A 184 6.20 2.01 -6.53
N LEU A 185 6.22 1.13 -5.53
CA LEU A 185 5.91 -0.29 -5.71
C LEU A 185 4.46 -0.52 -6.15
N GLY A 186 3.50 0.23 -5.59
CA GLY A 186 2.09 0.12 -5.97
C GLY A 186 1.85 0.54 -7.43
N LEU A 187 2.44 1.65 -7.88
CA LEU A 187 2.36 2.08 -9.28
C LEU A 187 3.11 1.13 -10.21
N ALA A 188 4.25 0.59 -9.78
CA ALA A 188 5.02 -0.38 -10.57
C ALA A 188 4.19 -1.64 -10.81
N ASP A 189 3.54 -2.16 -9.78
CA ASP A 189 2.72 -3.38 -9.87
C ASP A 189 1.49 -3.15 -10.76
N ILE A 190 0.79 -2.02 -10.61
CA ILE A 190 -0.33 -1.65 -11.50
C ILE A 190 0.12 -1.53 -12.95
N CYS A 191 1.25 -0.86 -13.22
CA CYS A 191 1.77 -0.70 -14.58
C CYS A 191 2.19 -2.04 -15.20
N LEU A 192 2.79 -2.92 -14.39
CA LEU A 192 3.21 -4.26 -14.79
C LEU A 192 2.00 -5.13 -15.14
N TRP A 193 1.00 -5.20 -14.26
CA TRP A 193 -0.21 -6.00 -14.51
C TRP A 193 -1.02 -5.47 -15.68
N PHE A 194 -1.15 -4.15 -15.82
CA PHE A 194 -1.79 -3.55 -16.98
C PHE A 194 -1.08 -3.98 -18.28
N PHE A 195 0.26 -3.92 -18.30
CA PHE A 195 1.05 -4.34 -19.46
C PHE A 195 0.87 -5.83 -19.78
N VAL A 196 0.98 -6.71 -18.78
CA VAL A 196 0.84 -8.16 -18.98
C VAL A 196 -0.56 -8.54 -19.44
N LEU A 197 -1.61 -8.04 -18.78
CA LEU A 197 -2.98 -8.42 -19.09
C LEU A 197 -3.47 -7.82 -20.42
N HIS A 198 -3.20 -6.53 -20.66
CA HIS A 198 -3.72 -5.85 -21.84
C HIS A 198 -2.86 -6.11 -23.08
N VAL A 199 -1.53 -5.99 -22.97
CA VAL A 199 -0.64 -6.01 -24.14
C VAL A 199 -0.22 -7.41 -24.53
N ILE A 200 0.13 -8.25 -23.54
CA ILE A 200 0.62 -9.61 -23.82
C ILE A 200 -0.55 -10.58 -24.00
N LEU A 201 -1.56 -10.49 -23.14
CA LEU A 201 -2.66 -11.45 -23.10
C LEU A 201 -3.93 -10.97 -23.82
N GLY A 202 -3.99 -9.70 -24.23
CA GLY A 202 -5.11 -9.15 -25.01
C GLY A 202 -6.43 -9.11 -24.24
N PHE A 203 -6.41 -8.95 -22.92
CA PHE A 203 -7.63 -8.87 -22.12
C PHE A 203 -8.42 -7.60 -22.44
N ASN A 204 -9.74 -7.74 -22.50
CA ASN A 204 -10.68 -6.63 -22.56
C ASN A 204 -10.62 -5.81 -21.25
N LEU A 205 -11.00 -4.54 -21.31
CA LEU A 205 -10.96 -3.61 -20.17
C LEU A 205 -11.76 -4.12 -18.95
N VAL A 206 -12.87 -4.81 -19.18
CA VAL A 206 -13.70 -5.39 -18.12
C VAL A 206 -12.93 -6.49 -17.38
N ASP A 207 -12.39 -7.47 -18.10
CA ASP A 207 -11.63 -8.59 -17.52
C ASP A 207 -10.35 -8.13 -16.82
N LEU A 208 -9.69 -7.12 -17.39
CA LEU A 208 -8.53 -6.47 -16.79
C LEU A 208 -8.90 -5.82 -15.44
N THR A 209 -9.99 -5.06 -15.40
CA THR A 209 -10.42 -4.36 -14.18
C THR A 209 -10.77 -5.36 -13.08
N VAL A 210 -11.52 -6.42 -13.41
CA VAL A 210 -11.87 -7.48 -12.46
C VAL A 210 -10.63 -8.20 -11.92
N THR A 211 -9.67 -8.51 -12.79
CA THR A 211 -8.42 -9.18 -12.38
C THR A 211 -7.56 -8.25 -11.49
N MET A 212 -7.47 -6.96 -11.82
CA MET A 212 -6.70 -5.98 -11.05
C MET A 212 -7.33 -5.66 -9.68
N LEU A 213 -8.66 -5.76 -9.53
CA LEU A 213 -9.31 -5.66 -8.22
C LEU A 213 -8.82 -6.76 -7.25
N CYS A 214 -8.57 -7.97 -7.75
CA CYS A 214 -8.04 -9.06 -6.93
C CYS A 214 -6.60 -8.81 -6.45
N PHE A 215 -5.78 -8.08 -7.23
CA PHE A 215 -4.50 -7.56 -6.75
C PHE A 215 -4.69 -6.62 -5.56
N GLY A 216 -5.62 -5.66 -5.67
CA GLY A 216 -5.92 -4.71 -4.59
C GLY A 216 -6.41 -5.39 -3.32
N MET A 217 -7.17 -6.48 -3.47
CA MET A 217 -7.59 -7.35 -2.36
C MET A 217 -6.38 -7.99 -1.66
N GLY A 218 -5.41 -8.53 -2.41
CA GLY A 218 -4.17 -9.08 -1.86
C GLY A 218 -3.36 -8.03 -1.10
N ALA A 219 -3.13 -6.87 -1.70
CA ALA A 219 -2.41 -5.77 -1.06
C ALA A 219 -3.10 -5.31 0.25
N SER A 220 -4.42 -5.21 0.23
CA SER A 220 -5.23 -4.80 1.38
C SER A 220 -5.24 -5.86 2.50
N ALA A 221 -5.30 -7.14 2.15
CA ALA A 221 -5.23 -8.23 3.13
C ALA A 221 -3.89 -8.20 3.89
N GLN A 222 -2.77 -8.05 3.18
CA GLN A 222 -1.46 -7.92 3.82
C GLN A 222 -1.40 -6.67 4.73
N ALA A 223 -1.89 -5.53 4.23
CA ALA A 223 -1.91 -4.28 5.00
C ALA A 223 -2.80 -4.37 6.25
N LEU A 224 -3.91 -5.13 6.18
CA LEU A 224 -4.79 -5.36 7.32
C LEU A 224 -4.06 -6.12 8.43
N PHE A 225 -3.45 -7.26 8.11
CA PHE A 225 -2.69 -8.03 9.11
C PHE A 225 -1.50 -7.24 9.66
N ALA A 226 -0.80 -6.49 8.79
CA ALA A 226 0.30 -5.63 9.19
C ALA A 226 -0.14 -4.61 10.25
N ARG A 227 -1.22 -3.86 9.98
CA ARG A 227 -1.70 -2.78 10.86
C ARG A 227 -2.38 -3.30 12.12
N VAL A 228 -3.24 -4.31 12.02
CA VAL A 228 -3.96 -4.85 13.18
C VAL A 228 -2.99 -5.58 14.11
N GLY A 229 -2.18 -6.50 13.57
CA GLY A 229 -1.19 -7.21 14.38
C GLY A 229 -0.18 -6.25 15.01
N GLY A 230 0.35 -5.32 14.22
CA GLY A 230 1.32 -4.34 14.71
C GLY A 230 0.72 -3.40 15.75
N GLY A 231 -0.53 -2.97 15.55
CA GLY A 231 -1.25 -2.11 16.50
C GLY A 231 -1.52 -2.80 17.83
N ILE A 232 -1.90 -4.09 17.82
CA ILE A 232 -2.06 -4.86 19.06
C ILE A 232 -0.72 -4.99 19.78
N PHE A 233 0.35 -5.35 19.06
CA PHE A 233 1.69 -5.52 19.63
C PHE A 233 2.19 -4.23 20.29
N THR A 234 2.13 -3.10 19.58
CA THR A 234 2.65 -1.83 20.10
C THR A 234 1.77 -1.27 21.21
N LYS A 235 0.44 -1.34 21.08
CA LYS A 235 -0.45 -0.77 22.10
C LYS A 235 -0.50 -1.56 23.40
N ALA A 236 -0.34 -2.88 23.34
CA ALA A 236 -0.18 -3.67 24.56
C ALA A 236 1.08 -3.29 25.33
N ALA A 237 2.20 -3.06 24.63
CA ALA A 237 3.46 -2.65 25.25
C ALA A 237 3.39 -1.22 25.82
N ASP A 238 2.89 -0.29 25.01
CA ASP A 238 2.72 1.15 25.33
C ASP A 238 1.88 1.33 26.62
N VAL A 239 0.67 0.76 26.66
CA VAL A 239 -0.21 0.88 27.82
C VAL A 239 0.37 0.22 29.06
N GLY A 240 1.04 -0.93 28.91
CA GLY A 240 1.65 -1.63 30.05
C GLY A 240 2.82 -0.86 30.66
N ALA A 241 3.71 -0.33 29.81
CA ALA A 241 4.86 0.45 30.25
C ALA A 241 4.42 1.77 30.90
N ASP A 242 3.48 2.47 30.29
CA ASP A 242 3.00 3.76 30.78
C ASP A 242 2.24 3.66 32.10
N LEU A 243 1.33 2.69 32.24
CA LEU A 243 0.57 2.53 33.47
C LEU A 243 1.49 2.19 34.63
N VAL A 244 2.30 1.14 34.50
CA VAL A 244 3.15 0.69 35.61
C VAL A 244 4.27 1.70 35.88
N GLY A 245 4.90 2.23 34.85
CA GLY A 245 6.01 3.18 34.99
C GLY A 245 5.56 4.52 35.56
N LYS A 246 4.61 5.19 34.88
CA LYS A 246 4.23 6.56 35.23
C LYS A 246 3.30 6.60 36.44
N THR A 247 2.33 5.70 36.52
CA THR A 247 1.25 5.81 37.54
C THR A 247 1.52 5.04 38.82
N GLU A 248 2.18 3.87 38.74
CA GLU A 248 2.45 3.04 39.93
C GLU A 248 3.84 3.28 40.49
N ALA A 249 4.88 3.27 39.63
CA ALA A 249 6.28 3.40 40.03
C ALA A 249 6.78 4.86 40.06
N ASN A 250 6.03 5.80 39.48
CA ASN A 250 6.35 7.22 39.41
C ASN A 250 7.73 7.51 38.79
N ILE A 251 8.09 6.75 37.74
CA ILE A 251 9.29 6.98 36.93
C ILE A 251 8.94 7.76 35.65
N PRO A 252 9.89 8.49 35.04
CA PRO A 252 9.68 9.17 33.77
C PRO A 252 9.27 8.22 32.62
N GLU A 253 8.73 8.82 31.55
CA GLU A 253 8.46 8.13 30.29
C GLU A 253 9.76 7.81 29.53
N ASP A 254 9.86 6.57 29.05
CA ASP A 254 11.03 5.98 28.37
C ASP A 254 12.38 6.20 29.10
#